data_AF-A0A497KSG5-F1
#
_entry.id   AF-A0A497KSG5-F1
#
_cell.length_a   1.000
_cell.length_b   1.000
_cell.length_c   1.000
_cell.angle_alpha   90.00
_cell.angle_beta   90.00
_cell.angle_gamma   90.00
#
_symmetry.space_group_name_H-M   'P 1'
#
loop_
_entity.id
_entity.type
_entity.pdbx_description
1 polymer ?
#
loop_
_entity_poly.entity_id
_entity_poly.type
_entity_poly.pdbx_seq_one_letter_code
_entity_poly.pdbx_strand_id
1 'polypeptide(L)'
;MESEEDLLELFARYKDMELRFKGKPDDVIRSLLRFIQQILPAYDLASKLVLTVDLEGLLKSVEGIIAFTPEGPVVTVPKEKLGGEKDAILLHLVKAYIGYKTGRLGKDSLATSEITALTGGKSSTIGARLSELVSSGWIERVGRGEYRITTLGIQNFIDEVLPKIGIGEKA
;
A
#
# COMPACT_ATOMS: atom_id res chain seq x y z
N MET A 1 26.37 3.93 48.35
CA MET A 1 26.60 3.21 47.08
C MET A 1 25.49 2.18 46.99
N GLU A 2 24.40 2.48 46.29
CA GLU A 2 23.38 1.45 45.97
C GLU A 2 24.05 0.50 44.95
N SER A 3 24.18 -0.77 45.31
CA SER A 3 24.74 -1.83 44.50
C SER A 3 23.87 -2.05 43.25
N GLU A 4 24.51 -2.19 42.09
CA GLU A 4 23.87 -2.53 40.80
C GLU A 4 23.16 -3.91 40.80
N GLU A 5 23.21 -4.68 41.90
CA GLU A 5 22.87 -6.10 41.97
C GLU A 5 21.37 -6.43 42.08
N ASP A 6 20.47 -5.46 42.34
CA ASP A 6 19.02 -5.71 42.53
C ASP A 6 18.10 -5.07 41.46
N LEU A 7 18.62 -4.70 40.30
CA LEU A 7 17.81 -4.12 39.22
C LEU A 7 17.15 -5.23 38.39
N LEU A 8 15.82 -5.20 38.32
CA LEU A 8 15.04 -6.02 37.39
C LEU A 8 15.01 -5.35 36.03
N GLU A 9 15.21 -6.15 34.99
CA GLU A 9 15.03 -5.74 33.61
C GLU A 9 13.98 -6.62 32.93
N LEU A 10 13.01 -5.99 32.28
CA LEU A 10 11.90 -6.65 31.59
C LEU A 10 11.82 -6.16 30.16
N PHE A 11 11.83 -7.12 29.24
CA PHE A 11 11.57 -6.90 27.82
C PHE A 11 10.16 -7.41 27.50
N ALA A 12 9.33 -6.52 26.96
CA ALA A 12 8.00 -6.87 26.51
C ALA A 12 7.85 -6.54 25.03
N ARG A 13 7.16 -7.41 24.30
CA ARG A 13 6.79 -7.18 22.91
C ARG A 13 5.30 -7.36 22.73
N TYR A 14 4.67 -6.40 22.07
CA TYR A 14 3.26 -6.46 21.71
C TYR A 14 3.09 -5.88 20.30
N LYS A 15 2.69 -6.74 19.35
CA LYS A 15 2.68 -6.41 17.90
C LYS A 15 4.08 -5.96 17.43
N ASP A 16 4.14 -4.77 16.82
CA ASP A 16 5.35 -4.10 16.33
C ASP A 16 6.05 -3.25 17.41
N MET A 17 5.49 -3.15 18.62
CA MET A 17 6.09 -2.40 19.71
C MET A 17 6.98 -3.28 20.59
N GLU A 18 8.19 -2.78 20.85
CA GLU A 18 9.16 -3.38 21.77
C GLU A 18 9.45 -2.41 22.91
N LEU A 19 9.40 -2.92 24.14
CA LEU A 19 9.53 -2.14 25.37
C LEU A 19 10.59 -2.76 26.26
N ARG A 20 11.34 -1.88 26.92
CA ARG A 20 12.36 -2.25 27.89
C ARG A 20 12.13 -1.44 29.15
N PHE A 21 11.84 -2.13 30.26
CA PHE A 21 11.74 -1.54 31.59
C PHE A 21 12.95 -2.01 32.40
N LYS A 22 13.64 -1.08 33.07
CA LYS A 22 14.77 -1.41 33.95
C LYS A 22 14.66 -0.59 35.24
N GLY A 23 14.72 -1.24 36.40
CA GLY A 23 14.57 -0.57 37.68
C GLY A 23 14.39 -1.55 38.84
N LYS A 24 13.98 -1.04 40.01
CA LYS A 24 13.61 -1.90 41.15
C LYS A 24 12.38 -2.75 40.78
N PRO A 25 12.26 -4.01 41.26
CA PRO A 25 11.16 -4.89 40.89
C PRO A 25 9.77 -4.27 40.99
N ASP A 26 9.47 -3.59 42.10
CA ASP A 26 8.16 -2.93 42.31
C ASP A 26 7.89 -1.81 41.29
N ASP A 27 8.92 -1.07 40.90
CA ASP A 27 8.80 0.03 39.96
C ASP A 27 8.63 -0.48 38.53
N VAL A 28 9.30 -1.58 38.18
CA VAL A 28 9.14 -2.27 36.89
C VAL A 28 7.71 -2.79 36.76
N ILE A 29 7.18 -3.46 37.79
CA ILE A 29 5.80 -3.98 37.78
C ILE A 29 4.78 -2.82 37.71
N ARG A 30 4.94 -1.77 38.52
CA ARG A 30 4.07 -0.59 38.48
C ARG A 30 4.07 0.07 37.09
N SER A 31 5.24 0.17 36.47
CA SER A 31 5.40 0.76 35.14
C SER A 31 4.73 -0.09 34.06
N LEU A 32 4.90 -1.41 34.12
CA LEU A 32 4.25 -2.35 33.22
C LEU A 32 2.72 -2.29 33.34
N LEU A 33 2.18 -2.32 34.57
CA LEU A 33 0.73 -2.24 34.80
C LEU A 33 0.15 -0.92 34.29
N ARG A 34 0.81 0.20 34.57
CA ARG A 34 0.40 1.51 34.06
C ARG A 34 0.42 1.55 32.54
N PHE A 35 1.48 1.00 31.94
CA PHE A 35 1.60 0.90 30.50
C PHE A 35 0.43 0.11 29.88
N ILE A 36 0.11 -1.06 30.42
CA ILE A 36 -0.99 -1.90 29.95
C ILE A 36 -2.35 -1.20 30.11
N GLN A 37 -2.56 -0.48 31.20
CA GLN A 37 -3.85 0.16 31.48
C GLN A 37 -4.06 1.47 30.72
N GLN A 38 -3.02 2.26 30.49
CA GLN A 38 -3.14 3.63 29.97
C GLN A 38 -2.65 3.79 28.54
N ILE A 39 -1.59 3.08 28.15
CA ILE A 39 -0.91 3.29 26.86
C ILE A 39 -1.34 2.24 25.85
N LEU A 40 -1.41 0.97 26.27
CA LEU A 40 -1.76 -0.14 25.39
C LEU A 40 -3.11 0.03 24.67
N PRO A 41 -4.19 0.50 25.33
CA PRO A 41 -5.49 0.68 24.65
C PRO A 41 -5.44 1.76 23.56
N ALA A 42 -4.73 2.87 23.82
CA ALA A 42 -4.55 3.95 22.86
C ALA A 42 -3.70 3.49 21.67
N TYR A 43 -2.63 2.73 21.93
CA TYR A 43 -1.82 2.10 20.89
C TYR A 43 -2.63 1.11 20.05
N ASP A 44 -3.46 0.28 20.68
CA ASP A 44 -4.34 -0.65 19.97
C ASP A 44 -5.31 0.07 19.04
N LEU A 45 -5.91 1.16 19.49
CA LEU A 45 -6.78 1.97 18.65
C LEU A 45 -6.02 2.60 17.48
N ALA A 46 -4.86 3.22 17.75
CA ALA A 46 -4.02 3.80 16.72
C ALA A 46 -3.55 2.78 15.67
N SER A 47 -3.20 1.56 16.10
CA SER A 47 -2.78 0.47 15.21
C SER A 47 -3.85 0.09 14.18
N LYS A 48 -5.13 0.28 14.51
CA LYS A 48 -6.27 0.02 13.59
C LYS A 48 -6.49 1.15 12.58
N LEU A 49 -5.87 2.31 12.76
CA LEU A 49 -5.96 3.44 11.82
C LEU A 49 -4.94 3.35 10.69
N VAL A 50 -4.02 2.38 10.75
CA VAL A 50 -3.00 2.17 9.72
C VAL A 50 -3.66 1.53 8.50
N LEU A 51 -3.74 2.28 7.41
CA LEU A 51 -4.16 1.73 6.12
C LEU A 51 -3.03 0.84 5.57
N THR A 52 -3.33 -0.42 5.34
CA THR A 52 -2.40 -1.40 4.75
C THR A 52 -3.01 -2.03 3.52
N VAL A 53 -2.16 -2.53 2.62
CA VAL A 53 -2.62 -3.30 1.46
C VAL A 53 -2.58 -4.78 1.82
N ASP A 54 -3.74 -5.44 1.78
CA ASP A 54 -3.81 -6.90 1.74
C ASP A 54 -3.40 -7.37 0.33
N LEU A 55 -2.13 -7.77 0.18
CA LEU A 55 -1.59 -8.19 -1.11
C LEU A 55 -2.29 -9.44 -1.65
N GLU A 56 -2.69 -10.38 -0.78
CA GLU A 56 -3.40 -11.58 -1.21
C GLU A 56 -4.80 -11.23 -1.73
N GLY A 57 -5.53 -10.39 -0.98
CA GLY A 57 -6.82 -9.85 -1.40
C GLY A 57 -6.74 -9.08 -2.72
N LEU A 58 -5.71 -8.24 -2.88
CA LEU A 58 -5.46 -7.49 -4.12
C LEU A 58 -5.17 -8.43 -5.30
N LEU A 59 -4.37 -9.48 -5.11
CA LEU A 59 -4.08 -10.46 -6.17
C LEU A 59 -5.34 -11.19 -6.62
N LYS A 60 -6.20 -11.60 -5.68
CA LYS A 60 -7.50 -12.22 -5.98
C LYS A 60 -8.43 -11.27 -6.72
N SER A 61 -8.44 -9.98 -6.35
CA SER A 61 -9.36 -9.00 -6.96
C SER A 61 -8.98 -8.61 -8.39
N VAL A 62 -7.73 -8.81 -8.81
CA VAL A 62 -7.26 -8.55 -10.18
C VAL A 62 -7.15 -9.82 -11.04
N GLU A 63 -7.59 -10.97 -10.53
CA GLU A 63 -7.63 -12.21 -11.30
C GLU A 63 -8.44 -12.03 -12.59
N GLY A 64 -7.91 -12.50 -13.72
CA GLY A 64 -8.52 -12.29 -15.05
C GLY A 64 -8.34 -10.89 -15.65
N ILE A 65 -7.82 -9.91 -14.88
CA ILE A 65 -7.55 -8.53 -15.33
C ILE A 65 -6.05 -8.30 -15.54
N ILE A 66 -5.22 -8.84 -14.65
CA ILE A 66 -3.76 -8.81 -14.74
C ILE A 66 -3.26 -10.25 -14.82
N ALA A 67 -2.47 -10.54 -15.85
CA ALA A 67 -1.82 -11.83 -16.02
C ALA A 67 -0.30 -11.69 -15.91
N PHE A 68 0.36 -12.75 -15.46
CA PHE A 68 1.81 -12.85 -15.49
C PHE A 68 2.25 -13.70 -16.68
N THR A 69 3.07 -13.13 -17.57
CA THR A 69 3.69 -13.83 -18.68
C THR A 69 5.20 -13.94 -18.47
N PRO A 70 5.93 -14.74 -19.26
CA PRO A 70 7.40 -14.78 -19.20
C PRO A 70 8.08 -13.42 -19.40
N GLU A 71 7.44 -12.53 -20.17
CA GLU A 71 7.92 -11.18 -20.48
C GLU A 71 7.58 -10.16 -19.37
N GLY A 72 6.66 -10.52 -18.46
CA GLY A 72 6.27 -9.69 -17.33
C GLY A 72 4.75 -9.60 -17.13
N PRO A 73 4.29 -8.77 -16.18
CA PRO A 73 2.87 -8.58 -15.94
C PRO A 73 2.21 -7.77 -17.07
N VAL A 74 1.06 -8.23 -17.54
CA VAL A 74 0.25 -7.63 -18.61
C VAL A 74 -1.19 -7.39 -18.15
N VAL A 75 -1.86 -6.43 -18.78
CA VAL A 75 -3.32 -6.22 -18.62
C VAL A 75 -4.03 -7.00 -19.70
N THR A 76 -5.01 -7.82 -19.33
CA THR A 76 -5.76 -8.69 -20.25
C THR A 76 -7.11 -8.10 -20.67
N VAL A 77 -7.58 -7.06 -19.98
CA VAL A 77 -8.84 -6.39 -20.32
C VAL A 77 -8.67 -5.40 -21.48
N PRO A 78 -9.59 -5.39 -22.46
CA PRO A 78 -9.60 -4.43 -23.55
C PRO A 78 -9.71 -2.99 -23.04
N LYS A 79 -9.11 -2.03 -23.76
CA LYS A 79 -9.11 -0.61 -23.37
C LYS A 79 -10.51 -0.01 -23.32
N GLU A 80 -11.41 -0.53 -24.14
CA GLU A 80 -12.82 -0.10 -24.25
C GLU A 80 -13.61 -0.43 -22.97
N LYS A 81 -13.15 -1.40 -22.18
CA LYS A 81 -13.74 -1.76 -20.88
C LYS A 81 -13.20 -0.91 -19.72
N LEU A 82 -12.21 -0.05 -19.96
CA LEU A 82 -11.66 0.83 -18.93
C LEU A 82 -12.53 2.10 -18.82
N GLY A 83 -12.85 2.52 -17.58
CA GLY A 83 -13.70 3.70 -17.28
C GLY A 83 -13.08 5.06 -17.64
N GLY A 84 -12.06 5.09 -18.49
CA GLY A 84 -11.35 6.27 -18.95
C GLY A 84 -9.85 6.24 -18.63
N GLU A 85 -9.17 7.35 -18.95
CA GLU A 85 -7.70 7.46 -18.84
C GLU A 85 -7.21 7.33 -17.39
N LYS A 86 -7.94 7.86 -16.41
CA LYS A 86 -7.57 7.74 -14.98
C LYS A 86 -7.58 6.29 -14.52
N ASP A 87 -8.65 5.58 -14.84
CA ASP A 87 -8.84 4.17 -14.49
C ASP A 87 -7.75 3.30 -15.15
N ALA A 88 -7.41 3.60 -16.41
CA ALA A 88 -6.30 2.97 -17.11
C ALA A 88 -4.93 3.25 -16.46
N ILE A 89 -4.67 4.49 -16.05
CA ILE A 89 -3.44 4.87 -15.34
C ILE A 89 -3.34 4.08 -14.02
N LEU A 90 -4.40 4.09 -13.22
CA LEU A 90 -4.44 3.39 -11.93
C LEU A 90 -4.21 1.89 -12.11
N LEU A 91 -4.88 1.25 -13.07
CA LEU A 91 -4.71 -0.17 -13.37
C LEU A 91 -3.25 -0.51 -13.69
N HIS A 92 -2.57 0.30 -14.51
CA HIS A 92 -1.17 0.05 -14.85
C HIS A 92 -0.21 0.32 -13.69
N LEU A 93 -0.50 1.27 -12.81
CA LEU A 93 0.29 1.48 -11.60
C LEU A 93 0.06 0.38 -10.55
N VAL A 94 -1.16 -0.15 -10.42
CA VAL A 94 -1.45 -1.36 -9.62
C VAL A 94 -0.67 -2.55 -10.18
N LYS A 95 -0.65 -2.73 -11.51
CA LYS A 95 0.14 -3.76 -12.17
C LYS A 95 1.63 -3.63 -11.83
N ALA A 96 2.17 -2.41 -11.85
CA ALA A 96 3.57 -2.16 -11.48
C ALA A 96 3.83 -2.52 -10.00
N TYR A 97 2.94 -2.08 -9.10
CA TYR A 97 2.98 -2.42 -7.67
C TYR A 97 2.99 -3.93 -7.43
N ILE A 98 2.04 -4.65 -8.01
CA ILE A 98 1.94 -6.11 -7.88
C ILE A 98 3.17 -6.79 -8.47
N GLY A 99 3.63 -6.34 -9.65
CA GLY A 99 4.82 -6.88 -10.29
C GLY A 99 6.06 -6.75 -9.40
N TYR A 100 6.25 -5.61 -8.75
CA TYR A 100 7.35 -5.38 -7.81
C TYR A 100 7.21 -6.22 -6.54
N LYS A 101 6.03 -6.21 -5.90
CA LYS A 101 5.78 -6.96 -4.66
C LYS A 101 5.91 -8.47 -4.82
N THR A 102 5.71 -8.97 -6.05
CA THR A 102 5.88 -10.39 -6.39
C THR A 102 7.23 -10.71 -7.03
N GLY A 103 8.17 -9.77 -7.07
CA GLY A 103 9.54 -9.96 -7.58
C GLY A 103 9.65 -10.07 -9.11
N ARG A 104 8.59 -9.76 -9.86
CA ARG A 104 8.54 -9.83 -11.34
C ARG A 104 8.99 -8.55 -12.03
N LEU A 105 8.97 -7.42 -11.31
CA LEU A 105 9.51 -6.15 -11.77
C LEU A 105 10.55 -5.64 -10.78
N GLY A 106 11.54 -4.91 -11.29
CA GLY A 106 12.56 -4.26 -10.45
C GLY A 106 12.08 -2.97 -9.76
N LYS A 107 10.92 -2.43 -10.14
CA LYS A 107 10.30 -1.23 -9.57
C LYS A 107 8.78 -1.28 -9.68
N ASP A 108 8.09 -0.54 -8.84
CA ASP A 108 6.62 -0.34 -8.79
C ASP A 108 6.19 1.04 -9.32
N SER A 109 7.08 1.75 -10.01
CA SER A 109 6.82 3.06 -10.60
C SER A 109 6.88 3.01 -12.13
N LEU A 110 6.15 3.91 -12.76
CA LEU A 110 6.10 4.08 -14.23
C LEU A 110 6.41 5.52 -14.61
N ALA A 111 7.21 5.71 -15.66
CA ALA A 111 7.45 7.02 -16.26
C ALA A 111 6.24 7.50 -17.07
N THR A 112 6.10 8.81 -17.26
CA THR A 112 5.03 9.42 -18.07
C THR A 112 4.96 8.81 -19.47
N SER A 113 6.11 8.51 -20.10
CA SER A 113 6.19 7.86 -21.41
C SER A 113 5.64 6.44 -21.37
N GLU A 114 5.98 5.65 -20.36
CA GLU A 114 5.45 4.29 -20.15
C GLU A 114 3.93 4.33 -19.96
N ILE A 115 3.44 5.22 -19.11
CA ILE A 115 2.01 5.41 -18.85
C ILE A 115 1.28 5.83 -20.14
N THR A 116 1.84 6.76 -20.90
CA THR A 116 1.26 7.21 -22.18
C THR A 116 1.17 6.05 -23.18
N ALA A 117 2.24 5.25 -23.31
CA ALA A 117 2.27 4.11 -24.22
C ALA A 117 1.26 3.02 -23.82
N LEU A 118 1.21 2.67 -22.53
CA LEU A 118 0.33 1.65 -21.99
C LEU A 118 -1.15 2.04 -22.14
N THR A 119 -1.50 3.27 -21.75
CA THR A 119 -2.87 3.78 -21.85
C THR A 119 -3.28 4.08 -23.29
N GLY A 120 -2.33 4.49 -24.16
CA GLY A 120 -2.61 4.94 -25.53
C GLY A 120 -3.26 6.33 -25.60
N GLY A 121 -3.25 7.08 -24.50
CA GLY A 121 -3.78 8.45 -24.45
C GLY A 121 -2.83 9.48 -25.07
N LYS A 122 -3.33 10.69 -25.32
CA LYS A 122 -2.49 11.82 -25.75
C LYS A 122 -1.65 12.33 -24.57
N SER A 123 -0.38 12.69 -24.82
CA SER A 123 0.53 13.13 -23.75
C SER A 123 0.01 14.32 -22.93
N SER A 124 -0.68 15.28 -23.57
CA SER A 124 -1.29 16.41 -22.87
C SER A 124 -2.41 15.97 -21.92
N THR A 125 -3.26 15.04 -22.35
CA THR A 125 -4.35 14.52 -21.51
C THR A 125 -3.80 13.67 -20.36
N ILE A 126 -2.85 12.77 -20.64
CA ILE A 126 -2.20 11.97 -19.59
C ILE A 126 -1.50 12.87 -18.56
N GLY A 127 -0.81 13.93 -18.99
CA GLY A 127 -0.21 14.90 -18.08
C GLY A 127 -1.23 15.58 -17.15
N ALA A 128 -2.39 15.98 -17.70
CA ALA A 128 -3.49 16.53 -16.91
C ALA A 128 -4.03 15.51 -15.90
N ARG A 129 -4.31 14.27 -16.34
CA ARG A 129 -4.80 13.20 -15.45
C ARG A 129 -3.82 12.82 -14.36
N LEU A 130 -2.52 12.76 -14.65
CA LEU A 130 -1.49 12.52 -13.64
C LEU A 130 -1.47 13.64 -12.59
N SER A 131 -1.63 14.89 -13.01
CA SER A 131 -1.70 16.03 -12.08
C SER A 131 -2.94 15.93 -11.17
N GLU A 132 -4.09 15.54 -11.73
CA GLU A 132 -5.31 15.31 -10.95
C GLU A 132 -5.15 14.15 -9.95
N LEU A 133 -4.58 13.02 -10.38
CA LEU A 133 -4.37 11.83 -9.53
C LEU A 133 -3.37 12.10 -8.40
N VAL A 134 -2.34 12.91 -8.65
CA VAL A 134 -1.41 13.37 -7.61
C VAL A 134 -2.12 14.28 -6.61
N SER A 135 -2.95 15.22 -7.08
CA SER A 135 -3.73 16.11 -6.21
C SER A 135 -4.68 15.34 -5.30
N SER A 136 -5.26 14.24 -5.80
CA SER A 136 -6.11 13.32 -5.01
C SER A 136 -5.34 12.39 -4.06
N GLY A 137 -4.00 12.37 -4.13
CA GLY A 137 -3.16 11.48 -3.30
C GLY A 137 -3.22 10.01 -3.69
N TRP A 138 -3.84 9.65 -4.82
CA TRP A 138 -3.93 8.26 -5.28
C TRP A 138 -2.62 7.78 -5.91
N ILE A 139 -1.84 8.72 -6.46
CA ILE A 139 -0.50 8.45 -6.95
C ILE A 139 0.46 9.49 -6.38
N GLU A 140 1.74 9.14 -6.32
CA GLU A 140 2.80 10.07 -5.93
C GLU A 140 3.86 10.15 -7.03
N ARG A 141 4.55 11.29 -7.09
CA ARG A 141 5.66 11.51 -8.00
C ARG A 141 6.97 11.14 -7.30
N VAL A 142 7.60 10.06 -7.74
CA VAL A 142 8.84 9.53 -7.13
C VAL A 142 10.12 9.98 -7.85
N GLY A 143 9.98 10.68 -8.98
CA GLY A 143 11.10 11.19 -9.76
C GLY A 143 10.67 12.16 -10.86
N ARG A 144 11.59 12.49 -11.78
CA ARG A 144 11.30 13.39 -12.90
C ARG A 144 10.37 12.73 -13.91
N GLY A 145 9.06 12.90 -13.68
CA GLY A 145 8.02 12.35 -14.54
C GLY A 145 7.80 10.85 -14.30
N GLU A 146 8.04 10.40 -13.07
CA GLU A 146 7.85 9.01 -12.68
C GLU A 146 6.89 8.94 -11.49
N TYR A 147 5.96 7.99 -11.55
CA TYR A 147 4.80 7.93 -10.67
C TYR A 147 4.61 6.52 -10.13
N ARG A 148 4.12 6.43 -8.90
CA ARG A 148 3.78 5.19 -8.19
C ARG A 148 2.38 5.33 -7.60
N ILE A 149 1.64 4.23 -7.47
CA ILE A 149 0.36 4.21 -6.76
C ILE A 149 0.56 4.17 -5.23
N THR A 150 -0.21 4.96 -4.49
CA THR A 150 -0.19 4.95 -3.02
C THR A 150 -1.10 3.85 -2.47
N THR A 151 -0.99 3.53 -1.18
CA THR A 151 -1.95 2.66 -0.48
C THR A 151 -3.40 3.16 -0.65
N LEU A 152 -3.61 4.48 -0.56
CA LEU A 152 -4.92 5.10 -0.77
C LEU A 152 -5.40 4.92 -2.22
N GLY A 153 -4.50 5.06 -3.19
CA GLY A 153 -4.82 4.81 -4.60
C GLY A 153 -5.19 3.36 -4.89
N ILE A 154 -4.54 2.40 -4.24
CA ILE A 154 -4.89 0.97 -4.35
C ILE A 154 -6.29 0.73 -3.78
N GLN A 155 -6.61 1.30 -2.62
CA GLN A 155 -7.95 1.19 -2.04
C GLN A 155 -9.01 1.80 -2.97
N ASN A 156 -8.76 3.01 -3.49
CA ASN A 156 -9.66 3.63 -4.46
C ASN A 156 -9.81 2.80 -5.74
N PHE A 157 -8.73 2.20 -6.24
CA PHE A 157 -8.79 1.31 -7.39
C PHE A 157 -9.69 0.11 -7.12
N ILE A 158 -9.58 -0.52 -5.95
CA ILE A 158 -10.43 -1.66 -5.57
C ILE A 158 -11.90 -1.24 -5.47
N ASP A 159 -12.17 -0.10 -4.84
CA ASP A 159 -13.55 0.31 -4.54
C ASP A 159 -14.28 0.93 -5.75
N GLU A 160 -13.56 1.67 -6.60
CA GLU A 160 -14.16 2.51 -7.63
C GLU A 160 -13.80 2.10 -9.06
N VAL A 161 -12.65 1.47 -9.29
CA VAL A 161 -12.16 1.16 -10.64
C VAL A 161 -12.43 -0.30 -10.99
N LEU A 162 -12.07 -1.25 -10.11
CA LEU A 162 -12.29 -2.68 -10.33
C LEU A 162 -13.74 -3.04 -10.65
N PRO A 163 -14.77 -2.50 -9.94
CA PRO A 163 -16.16 -2.84 -10.25
C PRO A 163 -16.52 -2.48 -11.69
N LYS A 164 -16.03 -1.35 -12.21
CA LYS A 164 -16.30 -0.92 -13.59
C LYS A 164 -15.71 -1.88 -14.63
N ILE A 165 -14.57 -2.49 -14.33
CA ILE A 165 -13.88 -3.44 -15.20
C ILE A 165 -14.53 -4.83 -15.10
N GLY A 166 -14.91 -5.25 -13.88
CA GLY A 166 -15.42 -6.59 -13.54
C GLY A 166 -16.92 -6.83 -13.82
N ILE A 167 -17.73 -5.80 -14.10
CA ILE A 167 -19.17 -5.95 -14.45
C ILE A 167 -19.38 -6.71 -15.78
N GLY A 168 -18.32 -7.05 -16.51
CA GLY A 168 -18.39 -7.72 -17.82
C GLY A 168 -18.57 -9.25 -17.80
N GLU A 169 -18.49 -9.95 -16.66
CA GLU A 169 -18.66 -11.42 -16.61
C GLU A 169 -19.47 -11.87 -15.38
N LYS A 170 -20.79 -11.76 -15.49
CA LYS A 170 -21.70 -12.80 -15.02
C LYS A 170 -22.68 -13.10 -16.15
N ALA A 171 -22.22 -13.92 -17.09
CA ALA A 171 -23.11 -14.69 -17.97
C ALA A 171 -23.57 -15.94 -17.24
#